data_AF-A0A7C3BTA6-F1
#
_entry.id   AF-A0A7C3BTA6-F1
#
_cell.length_a   1.000
_cell.length_b   1.000
_cell.length_c   1.000
_cell.angle_alpha   90.00
_cell.angle_beta   90.00
_cell.angle_gamma   90.00
#
_symmetry.space_group_name_H-M   'P 1'
#
loop_
_entity.id
_entity.type
_entity.pdbx_description
1 polymer ?
#
loop_
_entity_poly.entity_id
_entity_poly.type
_entity_poly.pdbx_seq_one_letter_code
_entity_poly.pdbx_strand_id
1 'polypeptide(L)'
;MHLLIALSLSSLLSASLAIHAEYQQRARQLYLFKPLTTILIWYLAFRRPAGGAVFYHYAILIGLGFSLAGDIFLMFPQRYFLAGLGSFLLGHLAYIAAFTSVNGLQLSFWWLLSGLGYASGVLLFLRGKLGSLKFPVLAYMLVILLMAGQALELWSVSRSPLALCGAGGALLFL
;
A
#
# COMPACT_ATOMS: atom_id res chain seq x y z
N MET A 1 -1.81 11.17 -23.90
CA MET A 1 -2.32 9.79 -23.75
C MET A 1 -1.19 8.75 -23.85
N HIS A 2 -0.39 8.76 -24.92
CA HIS A 2 0.72 7.80 -25.13
C HIS A 2 1.73 7.70 -23.98
N LEU A 3 2.12 8.83 -23.37
CA LEU A 3 3.07 8.83 -22.25
C LEU A 3 2.55 8.08 -21.02
N LEU A 4 1.27 8.23 -20.66
CA LEU A 4 0.70 7.57 -19.48
C LEU A 4 0.59 6.05 -19.68
N ILE A 5 0.24 5.64 -20.90
CA ILE A 5 0.20 4.22 -21.27
C ILE A 5 1.62 3.64 -21.20
N ALA A 6 2.60 4.32 -21.78
CA ALA A 6 4.00 3.90 -21.72
C ALA A 6 4.49 3.76 -20.28
N LEU A 7 4.24 4.76 -19.43
CA LEU A 7 4.61 4.70 -18.00
C LEU A 7 3.92 3.54 -17.27
N SER A 8 2.65 3.26 -17.55
CA SER A 8 1.91 2.15 -16.94
C SER A 8 2.46 0.79 -17.36
N LEU A 9 2.79 0.63 -18.64
CA LEU A 9 3.45 -0.58 -19.16
C LEU A 9 4.86 -0.74 -18.56
N SER A 10 5.61 0.36 -18.44
CA SER A 10 6.93 0.36 -17.81
C SER A 10 6.86 -0.01 -16.33
N SER A 11 5.86 0.48 -15.58
CA SER A 11 5.69 0.09 -14.17
C SER A 11 5.35 -1.39 -14.03
N LEU A 12 4.49 -1.94 -14.90
CA LEU A 12 4.15 -3.37 -14.91
C LEU A 12 5.35 -4.24 -15.25
N LEU A 13 6.14 -3.85 -16.25
CA LEU A 13 7.36 -4.55 -16.63
C LEU A 13 8.39 -4.50 -15.51
N SER A 14 8.62 -3.32 -14.93
CA SER A 14 9.53 -3.14 -13.80
C SER A 14 9.10 -3.98 -12.59
N ALA A 15 7.81 -4.00 -12.26
CA ALA A 15 7.27 -4.82 -11.17
C ALA A 15 7.51 -6.31 -11.42
N SER A 16 7.25 -6.79 -12.64
CA SER A 16 7.47 -8.17 -13.05
C SER A 16 8.95 -8.57 -12.93
N LEU A 17 9.86 -7.69 -13.36
CA LEU A 17 11.30 -7.89 -13.23
C LEU A 17 11.76 -7.85 -11.76
N ALA A 18 11.18 -6.99 -10.93
CA ALA A 18 11.46 -6.95 -9.49
C ALA A 18 11.07 -8.26 -8.81
N ILE A 19 9.85 -8.76 -9.07
CA ILE A 19 9.34 -10.04 -8.53
C ILE A 19 10.23 -11.20 -9.00
N HIS A 20 10.57 -11.23 -10.29
CA HIS A 20 11.46 -12.25 -10.84
C HIS A 20 12.86 -12.19 -10.18
N ALA A 21 13.42 -11.00 -9.99
CA ALA A 21 14.71 -10.81 -9.33
C ALA A 21 14.67 -11.25 -7.86
N GLU A 22 13.58 -10.97 -7.15
CA GLU A 22 13.36 -11.41 -5.76
C GLU A 22 13.31 -12.94 -5.66
N TYR A 23 12.56 -13.59 -6.57
CA TYR A 23 12.48 -15.06 -6.64
C TYR A 23 13.85 -15.69 -6.96
N GLN A 24 14.61 -15.09 -7.87
CA GLN A 24 15.94 -15.56 -8.26
C GLN A 24 17.05 -15.11 -7.27
N GLN A 25 16.69 -14.43 -6.17
CA GLN A 25 17.61 -13.85 -5.19
C GLN A 25 18.72 -12.97 -5.80
N ARG A 26 18.42 -12.28 -6.91
CA ARG A 26 19.37 -11.40 -7.61
C ARG A 26 19.35 -10.00 -7.01
N ALA A 27 20.09 -9.82 -5.91
CA ALA A 27 20.12 -8.58 -5.15
C ALA A 27 20.31 -7.31 -6.00
N ARG A 28 21.26 -7.29 -6.96
CA ARG A 28 21.48 -6.11 -7.81
C ARG A 28 20.26 -5.72 -8.66
N GLN A 29 19.55 -6.69 -9.21
CA GLN A 29 18.36 -6.45 -10.03
C GLN A 29 17.19 -6.00 -9.14
N LEU A 30 17.05 -6.61 -7.96
CA LEU A 30 16.04 -6.22 -6.97
C LEU A 30 16.22 -4.76 -6.53
N TYR A 31 17.46 -4.36 -6.21
CA TYR A 31 17.82 -3.00 -5.79
C TYR A 31 17.51 -1.94 -6.85
N LEU A 32 17.48 -2.33 -8.13
CA LEU A 32 17.13 -1.42 -9.23
C LEU A 32 15.62 -1.40 -9.48
N PHE A 33 15.00 -2.57 -9.68
CA PHE A 33 13.64 -2.63 -10.19
C PHE A 33 12.58 -2.36 -9.13
N LYS A 34 12.83 -2.65 -7.85
CA LYS A 34 11.83 -2.43 -6.80
C LYS A 34 11.62 -0.92 -6.52
N PRO A 35 12.66 -0.07 -6.34
CA PRO A 35 12.47 1.37 -6.20
C PRO A 35 12.01 2.01 -7.51
N LEU A 36 12.51 1.52 -8.66
CA LEU A 36 12.07 2.02 -9.97
C LEU A 36 10.56 1.83 -10.18
N THR A 37 10.03 0.66 -9.81
CA THR A 37 8.59 0.38 -9.89
C THR A 37 7.79 1.41 -9.10
N THR A 38 8.16 1.64 -7.84
CA THR A 38 7.44 2.58 -6.96
C THR A 38 7.62 4.03 -7.42
N ILE A 39 8.78 4.41 -7.96
CA ILE A 39 9.02 5.74 -8.57
C ILE A 39 8.13 5.94 -9.81
N LEU A 40 8.01 4.92 -10.68
CA LEU A 40 7.16 5.01 -11.87
C LEU A 40 5.68 5.18 -11.49
N ILE A 41 5.20 4.45 -10.48
CA ILE A 41 3.84 4.58 -9.95
C ILE A 41 3.63 5.96 -9.31
N TRP A 42 4.61 6.43 -8.52
CA TRP A 42 4.58 7.76 -7.92
C TRP A 42 4.51 8.85 -8.98
N TYR A 43 5.34 8.76 -10.03
CA TYR A 43 5.35 9.72 -11.12
C TYR A 43 4.06 9.68 -11.94
N LEU A 44 3.48 8.50 -12.17
CA LEU A 44 2.16 8.35 -12.77
C LEU A 44 1.09 9.10 -11.97
N ALA A 45 1.07 8.93 -10.65
CA ALA A 45 0.15 9.63 -9.77
C ALA A 45 0.38 11.15 -9.82
N PHE A 46 1.64 11.61 -9.80
CA PHE A 46 2.01 13.02 -9.82
C PHE A 46 1.58 13.72 -11.12
N ARG A 47 1.63 13.02 -12.24
CA ARG A 47 1.22 13.55 -13.56
C ARG A 47 -0.29 13.70 -13.70
N ARG A 48 -1.08 13.08 -12.83
CA ARG A 48 -2.54 13.20 -12.87
C ARG A 48 -2.96 14.52 -12.21
N PRO A 49 -3.71 15.40 -12.88
CA PRO A 49 -4.17 16.65 -12.26
C PRO A 49 -4.99 16.36 -10.99
N ALA A 50 -4.71 17.10 -9.92
CA ALA A 50 -5.43 16.96 -8.66
C ALA A 50 -6.93 17.26 -8.78
N GLY A 51 -7.32 18.10 -9.75
CA GLY A 51 -8.71 18.51 -9.96
C GLY A 51 -9.30 19.15 -8.71
N GLY A 52 -10.56 18.84 -8.40
CA GLY A 52 -11.24 19.31 -7.18
C GLY A 52 -10.85 18.58 -5.89
N ALA A 53 -10.04 17.52 -5.96
CA ALA A 53 -9.69 16.67 -4.82
C ALA A 53 -8.21 16.83 -4.42
N VAL A 54 -7.81 18.06 -4.12
CA VAL A 54 -6.41 18.44 -3.89
C VAL A 54 -5.78 17.67 -2.73
N PHE A 55 -6.47 17.57 -1.59
CA PHE A 55 -5.97 16.84 -0.43
C PHE A 55 -5.77 15.34 -0.73
N TYR A 56 -6.76 14.70 -1.35
CA TYR A 56 -6.67 13.31 -1.79
C TYR A 56 -5.42 13.08 -2.65
N HIS A 57 -5.20 13.93 -3.64
CA HIS A 57 -4.07 13.80 -4.57
C HIS A 57 -2.72 13.81 -3.83
N TYR A 58 -2.49 14.81 -2.97
CA TYR A 58 -1.23 14.89 -2.23
C TYR A 58 -1.09 13.80 -1.17
N ALA A 59 -2.18 13.38 -0.51
CA ALA A 59 -2.14 12.28 0.43
C ALA A 59 -1.74 10.95 -0.24
N ILE A 60 -2.24 10.67 -1.46
CA ILE A 60 -1.79 9.52 -2.26
C ILE A 60 -0.29 9.63 -2.60
N LEU A 61 0.20 10.81 -3.01
CA LEU A 61 1.62 11.00 -3.32
C LEU A 61 2.52 10.83 -2.10
N ILE A 62 2.10 11.34 -0.95
CA ILE A 62 2.81 11.16 0.32
C ILE A 62 2.84 9.67 0.68
N GLY A 63 1.70 8.98 0.56
CA GLY A 63 1.61 7.55 0.79
C GLY A 63 2.58 6.75 -0.07
N LEU A 64 2.63 7.04 -1.37
CA LEU A 64 3.55 6.40 -2.32
C LEU A 64 5.02 6.75 -2.02
N GLY A 65 5.30 7.96 -1.55
CA GLY A 65 6.64 8.36 -1.10
C GLY A 65 7.10 7.56 0.12
N PHE A 66 6.20 7.34 1.09
CA PHE A 66 6.47 6.47 2.23
C PHE A 66 6.59 4.99 1.84
N SER A 67 5.81 4.51 0.86
CA SER A 67 5.98 3.16 0.30
C SER A 67 7.37 3.00 -0.33
N LEU A 68 7.83 3.98 -1.10
CA LEU A 68 9.17 3.98 -1.70
C LEU A 68 10.27 3.95 -0.63
N ALA A 69 10.16 4.78 0.40
CA ALA A 69 11.10 4.77 1.52
C ALA A 69 11.07 3.42 2.26
N GLY A 70 9.88 2.82 2.41
CA GLY A 70 9.71 1.48 2.97
C GLY A 70 10.45 0.42 2.16
N ASP A 71 10.24 0.39 0.84
CA ASP A 71 10.93 -0.52 -0.07
C ASP A 71 12.45 -0.38 0.04
N ILE A 72 12.96 0.85 0.06
CA ILE A 72 14.39 1.14 0.19
C ILE A 72 14.93 0.63 1.53
N PHE A 73 14.26 0.90 2.65
CA PHE A 73 14.72 0.43 3.96
C PHE A 73 14.73 -1.09 4.08
N LEU A 74 13.74 -1.78 3.49
CA LEU A 74 13.67 -3.24 3.52
C LEU A 74 14.73 -3.94 2.65
N MET A 75 15.39 -3.22 1.74
CA MET A 75 16.52 -3.76 0.97
C MET A 75 17.80 -3.87 1.79
N PHE A 76 17.96 -2.98 2.77
CA PHE A 76 19.17 -2.90 3.59
C PHE A 76 19.16 -3.96 4.71
N PRO A 77 20.27 -4.11 5.46
CA PRO A 77 20.36 -5.11 6.52
C PRO A 77 19.21 -5.02 7.53
N GLN A 78 18.91 -6.15 8.20
CA GLN A 78 17.75 -6.32 9.10
C GLN A 78 17.55 -5.21 10.14
N ARG A 79 18.60 -4.47 10.53
CA ARG A 79 18.49 -3.29 11.40
C ARG A 79 17.53 -2.20 10.88
N TYR A 80 17.29 -2.12 9.57
CA TYR A 80 16.36 -1.17 8.95
C TYR A 80 14.94 -1.73 8.78
N PHE A 81 14.69 -2.99 9.14
CA PHE A 81 13.39 -3.62 8.98
C PHE A 81 12.26 -2.83 9.67
N LEU A 82 12.49 -2.39 10.91
CA LEU A 82 11.53 -1.58 11.66
C LEU A 82 11.30 -0.21 11.03
N ALA A 83 12.34 0.41 10.45
CA ALA A 83 12.20 1.67 9.74
C ALA A 83 11.37 1.49 8.46
N GLY A 84 11.58 0.38 7.74
CA GLY A 84 10.77 0.02 6.58
C GLY A 84 9.30 -0.20 6.94
N LEU A 85 9.03 -0.98 7.99
CA LEU A 85 7.69 -1.23 8.49
C LEU A 85 7.00 0.06 8.94
N GLY A 86 7.70 0.93 9.68
CA GLY A 86 7.20 2.24 10.09
C GLY A 86 6.87 3.14 8.90
N SER A 87 7.72 3.14 7.86
CA SER A 87 7.48 3.89 6.63
C SER A 87 6.21 3.42 5.94
N PHE A 88 6.03 2.10 5.73
CA PHE A 88 4.80 1.58 5.16
C PHE A 88 3.57 1.94 6.00
N LEU A 89 3.66 1.86 7.34
CA LEU A 89 2.56 2.25 8.22
C LEU A 89 2.14 3.71 8.01
N LEU A 90 3.11 4.64 7.94
CA LEU A 90 2.84 6.05 7.62
C LEU A 90 2.21 6.21 6.23
N GLY A 91 2.66 5.39 5.27
CA GLY A 91 2.05 5.32 3.94
C GLY A 91 0.58 4.92 3.97
N HIS A 92 0.24 3.87 4.72
CA HIS A 92 -1.14 3.42 4.91
C HIS A 92 -2.01 4.48 5.58
N LEU A 93 -1.48 5.20 6.59
CA LEU A 93 -2.20 6.32 7.22
C LEU A 93 -2.48 7.44 6.23
N ALA A 94 -1.54 7.76 5.34
CA ALA A 94 -1.75 8.74 4.27
C ALA A 94 -2.83 8.26 3.27
N TYR A 95 -2.86 6.98 2.93
CA TYR A 95 -3.93 6.41 2.09
C TYR A 95 -5.30 6.45 2.77
N ILE A 96 -5.38 6.13 4.07
CA ILE A 96 -6.62 6.29 4.86
C ILE A 96 -7.09 7.74 4.82
N ALA A 97 -6.20 8.69 5.07
CA ALA A 97 -6.53 10.12 5.00
C ALA A 97 -7.03 10.51 3.60
N ALA A 98 -6.39 10.01 2.54
CA ALA A 98 -6.85 10.22 1.17
C ALA A 98 -8.28 9.69 0.99
N PHE A 99 -8.54 8.42 1.26
CA PHE A 99 -9.85 7.80 1.01
C PHE A 99 -10.96 8.45 1.83
N THR A 100 -10.72 8.68 3.12
CA THR A 100 -11.69 9.32 4.03
C THR A 100 -11.96 10.78 3.70
N SER A 101 -11.06 11.49 3.02
CA SER A 101 -11.31 12.88 2.60
C SER A 101 -12.42 13.01 1.55
N VAL A 102 -12.81 11.93 0.88
CA VAL A 102 -13.81 11.95 -0.20
C VAL A 102 -15.22 11.69 0.34
N ASN A 103 -15.39 10.69 1.21
CA ASN A 103 -16.71 10.25 1.70
C ASN A 103 -16.78 10.09 3.23
N GLY A 104 -15.80 10.63 3.96
CA GLY A 104 -15.69 10.47 5.42
C GLY A 104 -15.18 9.09 5.83
N LEU A 105 -15.08 8.88 7.14
CA LEU A 105 -14.75 7.57 7.70
C LEU A 105 -15.99 6.68 7.65
N GLN A 106 -15.92 5.59 6.88
CA GLN A 106 -17.02 4.65 6.70
C GLN A 106 -16.68 3.30 7.33
N LEU A 107 -17.52 2.82 8.25
CA LEU A 107 -17.29 1.55 8.95
C LEU A 107 -18.43 0.58 8.67
N SER A 108 -18.27 -0.25 7.64
CA SER A 108 -19.21 -1.34 7.38
C SER A 108 -19.07 -2.44 8.42
N PHE A 109 -20.20 -2.82 9.03
CA PHE A 109 -20.26 -3.90 10.02
C PHE A 109 -19.67 -5.21 9.48
N TRP A 110 -20.03 -5.58 8.25
CA TRP A 110 -19.55 -6.81 7.62
C TRP A 110 -18.04 -6.78 7.37
N TRP A 111 -17.49 -5.62 7.00
CA TRP A 111 -16.05 -5.45 6.83
C TRP A 111 -15.30 -5.49 8.15
N LEU A 112 -15.82 -4.84 9.19
CA LEU A 112 -15.23 -4.92 10.53
C LEU A 112 -15.21 -6.36 11.04
N LEU A 113 -16.30 -7.10 10.84
CA LEU A 113 -16.40 -8.49 11.26
C LEU A 113 -15.41 -9.39 10.52
N SER A 114 -15.33 -9.28 9.19
CA SER A 114 -14.37 -10.07 8.39
C SER A 114 -12.93 -9.67 8.69
N GLY A 115 -12.65 -8.38 8.86
CA GLY A 115 -11.33 -7.88 9.23
C GLY A 115 -10.87 -8.34 10.61
N LEU A 116 -11.75 -8.30 11.61
CA LEU A 116 -11.46 -8.84 12.94
C LEU A 116 -11.23 -10.36 12.90
N GLY A 117 -12.01 -11.09 12.10
CA GLY A 117 -11.80 -12.52 11.84
C GLY A 117 -10.42 -12.79 11.22
N TYR A 118 -10.05 -12.02 10.20
CA TYR A 118 -8.75 -12.10 9.54
C TYR A 118 -7.59 -11.81 10.50
N ALA A 119 -7.62 -10.67 11.19
CA ALA A 119 -6.61 -10.28 12.17
C ALA A 119 -6.47 -11.34 13.28
N SER A 120 -7.59 -11.87 13.76
CA SER A 120 -7.58 -12.95 14.74
C SER A 120 -6.90 -14.20 14.17
N GLY A 121 -7.27 -14.64 12.96
CA GLY A 121 -6.66 -15.78 12.28
C GLY A 121 -5.14 -15.64 12.12
N VAL A 122 -4.65 -14.47 11.69
CA VAL A 122 -3.21 -14.20 11.56
C VAL A 122 -2.53 -14.22 12.93
N LEU A 123 -3.11 -13.58 13.97
CA LEU A 123 -2.55 -13.63 15.31
C LEU A 123 -2.50 -15.06 15.86
N LEU A 124 -3.54 -15.87 15.62
CA LEU A 124 -3.58 -17.29 15.97
C LEU A 124 -2.46 -18.07 15.28
N PHE A 125 -2.29 -17.88 13.97
CA PHE A 125 -1.27 -18.55 13.17
C PHE A 125 0.15 -18.22 13.62
N LEU A 126 0.38 -16.97 14.02
CA LEU A 126 1.68 -16.53 14.50
C LEU A 126 1.87 -16.68 16.03
N ARG A 127 0.94 -17.34 16.73
CA ARG A 127 1.09 -17.65 18.16
C ARG A 127 2.41 -18.38 18.41
N GLY A 128 3.10 -17.99 19.49
CA GLY A 128 4.41 -18.54 19.85
C GLY A 128 5.60 -17.90 19.13
N LYS A 129 5.40 -17.22 17.99
CA LYS A 129 6.49 -16.56 17.23
C LYS A 129 6.61 -15.05 17.49
N LEU A 130 5.54 -14.40 17.95
CA LEU A 130 5.53 -12.93 18.07
C LEU A 130 6.28 -12.37 19.28
N GLY A 131 6.48 -13.14 20.36
CA GLY A 131 7.13 -12.61 21.57
C GLY A 131 6.54 -11.26 22.02
N SER A 132 7.38 -10.23 22.09
CA SER A 132 7.02 -8.84 22.41
C SER A 132 6.40 -8.05 21.24
N LEU A 133 6.48 -8.53 20.00
CA LEU A 133 5.96 -7.86 18.80
C LEU A 133 4.45 -8.02 18.58
N LYS A 134 3.74 -8.67 19.52
CA LYS A 134 2.28 -8.88 19.44
C LYS A 134 1.50 -7.58 19.22
N PHE A 135 1.77 -6.57 20.05
CA PHE A 135 1.06 -5.29 19.98
C PHE A 135 1.40 -4.51 18.70
N PRO A 136 2.68 -4.36 18.29
CA PRO A 136 3.04 -3.77 17.01
C PRO A 136 2.35 -4.44 15.81
N VAL A 137 2.34 -5.78 15.75
CA VAL A 137 1.71 -6.51 14.65
C VAL A 137 0.20 -6.29 14.63
N LEU A 138 -0.47 -6.34 15.78
CA LEU A 138 -1.90 -6.06 15.86
C LEU A 138 -2.23 -4.64 15.39
N ALA A 139 -1.49 -3.63 15.87
CA ALA A 139 -1.69 -2.24 15.45
C ALA A 139 -1.49 -2.09 13.92
N TYR A 140 -0.45 -2.73 13.38
CA TYR A 140 -0.15 -2.71 11.95
C TYR A 140 -1.30 -3.33 11.12
N MET A 141 -1.80 -4.50 11.53
CA MET A 141 -2.92 -5.15 10.85
C MET A 141 -4.21 -4.32 10.91
N LEU A 142 -4.51 -3.70 12.05
CA LEU A 142 -5.69 -2.83 12.17
C LEU A 142 -5.63 -1.66 11.18
N VAL A 143 -4.45 -1.06 10.98
CA VAL A 143 -4.28 0.03 10.01
C VAL A 143 -4.47 -0.46 8.57
N ILE A 144 -3.89 -1.60 8.18
CA ILE A 144 -4.09 -2.13 6.82
C ILE A 144 -5.56 -2.50 6.58
N LEU A 145 -6.20 -3.15 7.54
CA LEU A 145 -7.63 -3.49 7.46
C LEU A 145 -8.51 -2.25 7.35
N LEU A 146 -8.19 -1.20 8.10
CA LEU A 146 -8.90 0.07 8.01
C LEU A 146 -8.72 0.69 6.62
N MET A 147 -7.48 0.75 6.11
CA MET A 147 -7.20 1.26 4.77
C MET A 147 -7.97 0.50 3.70
N ALA A 148 -7.90 -0.83 3.70
CA ALA A 148 -8.59 -1.68 2.74
C ALA A 148 -10.11 -1.49 2.80
N GLY A 149 -10.66 -1.35 4.01
CA GLY A 149 -12.07 -1.01 4.20
C GLY A 149 -12.45 0.34 3.60
N GLN A 150 -11.69 1.39 3.88
CA GLN A 150 -11.96 2.73 3.32
C GLN A 150 -11.83 2.74 1.79
N ALA A 151 -10.89 2.00 1.22
CA ALA A 151 -10.74 1.88 -0.22
C ALA A 151 -11.96 1.19 -0.87
N LEU A 152 -12.48 0.12 -0.25
CA LEU A 152 -13.69 -0.57 -0.69
C LEU A 152 -14.94 0.32 -0.57
N GLU A 153 -15.09 1.05 0.53
CA GLU A 153 -16.20 1.99 0.71
C GLU A 153 -16.16 3.12 -0.33
N LEU A 154 -14.97 3.65 -0.61
CA LEU A 154 -14.79 4.64 -1.67
C LEU A 154 -15.18 4.08 -3.05
N TRP A 155 -14.86 2.81 -3.34
CA TRP A 155 -15.33 2.15 -4.56
C TRP A 155 -16.85 1.95 -4.56
N SER A 156 -17.44 1.52 -3.45
CA SER A 156 -18.90 1.31 -3.33
C SER A 156 -19.70 2.57 -3.62
N VAL A 157 -19.21 3.74 -3.18
CA VAL A 157 -19.83 5.05 -3.40
C VAL A 157 -19.54 5.59 -4.80
N SER A 158 -18.27 5.63 -5.21
CA SER A 158 -17.89 6.27 -6.49
C SER A 158 -18.20 5.40 -7.72
N ARG A 159 -18.26 4.07 -7.55
CA ARG A 159 -18.36 3.05 -8.61
C ARG A 159 -17.39 3.25 -9.77
N SER A 160 -16.29 3.96 -9.52
CA SER A 160 -15.31 4.29 -10.55
C SER A 160 -14.32 3.14 -10.76
N PRO A 161 -13.88 2.87 -12.00
CA PRO A 161 -12.84 1.88 -12.27
C PRO A 161 -11.52 2.17 -11.52
N LEU A 162 -11.19 3.44 -11.33
CA LEU A 162 -9.99 3.85 -10.58
C LEU A 162 -10.11 3.51 -9.09
N ALA A 163 -11.27 3.73 -8.48
CA ALA A 163 -11.50 3.32 -7.10
C ALA A 163 -11.50 1.80 -6.95
N LEU A 164 -11.99 1.05 -7.95
CA LEU A 164 -11.87 -0.42 -7.96
C LEU A 164 -10.41 -0.87 -7.99
N CYS A 165 -9.58 -0.28 -8.85
CA CYS A 165 -8.15 -0.58 -8.88
C CYS A 165 -7.46 -0.21 -7.56
N GLY A 166 -7.83 0.92 -6.94
CA GLY A 166 -7.33 1.33 -5.64
C GLY A 166 -7.72 0.35 -4.53
N ALA A 167 -8.98 -0.09 -4.50
CA ALA A 167 -9.47 -1.10 -3.56
C ALA A 167 -8.78 -2.45 -3.77
N GLY A 168 -8.63 -2.89 -5.03
CA GLY A 168 -7.88 -4.09 -5.36
C GLY A 168 -6.43 -4.02 -4.89
N GLY A 169 -5.75 -2.89 -5.12
CA GLY A 169 -4.41 -2.64 -4.60
C GLY A 169 -4.34 -2.69 -3.08
N ALA A 170 -5.29 -2.06 -2.38
CA ALA A 170 -5.37 -2.07 -0.92
C ALA A 170 -5.59 -3.48 -0.34
N LEU A 171 -6.37 -4.31 -1.02
CA LEU A 171 -6.60 -5.71 -0.64
C LEU A 171 -5.35 -6.58 -0.82
N LEU A 172 -4.46 -6.29 -1.77
CA LEU A 172 -3.20 -7.02 -1.94
C LEU A 172 -2.21 -6.80 -0.78
N PHE A 173 -2.43 -5.79 0.08
CA PHE A 173 -1.64 -5.57 1.29
C PHE A 173 -2.09 -6.42 2.49
N LEU A 174 -3.28 -7.03 2.43
CA LEU A 174 -3.79 -7.94 3.47
C LEU A 174 -3.18 -9.33 3.32
#